data_AF-A0A933LN67-F1
#
_entry.id   AF-A0A933LN67-F1
#
_cell.length_a   1.000
_cell.length_b   1.000
_cell.length_c   1.000
_cell.angle_alpha   90.00
_cell.angle_beta   90.00
_cell.angle_gamma   90.00
#
_symmetry.space_group_name_H-M   'P 1'
#
loop_
_entity.id
_entity.type
_entity.pdbx_description
1 polymer ?
#
loop_
_entity_poly.entity_id
_entity_poly.type
_entity_poly.pdbx_seq_one_letter_code
_entity_poly.pdbx_strand_id
1 'polypeptide(L)'
;SVTAAVAAKIADASFMGTLFRALRLCVGLFVLMGAVFARPQLVVEPGVAQLGAFGLILAGTIGIVFSLQATFSERRARDLAARIALAGFSLVVLFHPSTELAALAMVPIAALVGYWLVKARKGVAVEEARAV
;
A
#
# COMPACT_ATOMS: atom_id res chain seq x y z
N SER A 1 22.92 4.09 11.13
CA SER A 1 23.33 4.76 12.38
C SER A 1 23.95 3.73 13.32
N VAL A 2 25.13 4.02 13.87
CA VAL A 2 25.81 3.13 14.84
C VAL A 2 24.99 2.99 16.12
N THR A 3 24.33 4.06 16.58
CA THR A 3 23.49 4.04 17.80
C THR A 3 22.28 3.10 17.65
N ALA A 4 21.67 3.05 16.47
CA ALA A 4 20.53 2.17 16.20
C ALA A 4 20.93 0.69 16.12
N ALA A 5 22.15 0.40 15.66
CA ALA A 5 22.68 -0.97 15.67
C ALA A 5 22.97 -1.46 17.10
N VAL A 6 23.51 -0.59 17.95
CA VAL A 6 23.72 -0.89 19.37
C VAL A 6 22.38 -1.10 20.09
N ALA A 7 21.40 -0.21 19.88
CA ALA A 7 20.06 -0.35 20.46
C ALA A 7 19.37 -1.67 20.03
N ALA A 8 19.49 -2.05 18.75
CA ALA A 8 18.96 -3.32 18.26
C ALA A 8 19.63 -4.53 18.93
N LYS A 9 20.95 -4.48 19.17
CA LYS A 9 21.64 -5.57 19.88
C LYS A 9 21.29 -5.62 21.37
N ILE A 10 21.05 -4.47 22.01
CA ILE A 10 20.54 -4.42 23.40
C ILE A 10 19.14 -5.06 23.48
N ALA A 11 18.28 -4.82 22.48
CA ALA A 11 16.94 -5.38 22.40
C ALA A 11 16.87 -6.83 21.85
N ASP A 12 18.03 -7.47 21.64
CA ASP A 12 18.18 -8.79 21.01
C ASP A 12 17.37 -8.98 19.70
N ALA A 13 17.22 -7.90 18.93
CA ALA A 13 16.46 -7.88 17.69
C ALA A 13 17.38 -7.64 16.48
N SER A 14 17.01 -8.20 15.33
CA SER A 14 17.76 -7.94 14.09
C SER A 14 17.56 -6.49 13.64
N PHE A 15 18.64 -5.69 13.61
CA PHE A 15 18.58 -4.30 13.12
C PHE A 15 17.99 -4.20 11.71
N MET A 16 18.45 -5.03 10.77
CA MET A 16 17.93 -5.00 9.40
C MET A 16 16.46 -5.39 9.33
N GLY A 17 16.02 -6.37 10.12
CA GLY A 17 14.62 -6.80 10.14
C GLY A 17 13.68 -5.75 10.71
N THR A 18 14.07 -5.06 11.79
CA THR A 18 13.30 -3.95 12.37
C THR A 18 13.28 -2.74 11.45
N LEU A 19 14.41 -2.43 10.80
CA LEU A 19 14.49 -1.36 9.79
C LEU A 19 13.55 -1.61 8.61
N PHE A 20 13.54 -2.83 8.03
CA PHE A 20 12.63 -3.14 6.92
C PHE A 20 11.16 -3.14 7.35
N ARG A 21 10.85 -3.54 8.59
CA ARG A 21 9.49 -3.41 9.15
C ARG A 21 9.08 -1.94 9.27
N ALA A 22 9.96 -1.10 9.83
CA ALA A 22 9.72 0.32 9.96
C ALA A 22 9.55 0.99 8.59
N LEU A 23 10.41 0.67 7.62
CA LEU A 23 10.28 1.16 6.24
C LEU A 23 8.92 0.82 5.64
N ARG A 24 8.42 -0.42 5.83
CA ARG A 24 7.09 -0.84 5.36
C ARG A 24 5.95 -0.04 5.98
N LEU A 25 6.07 0.37 7.25
CA LEU A 25 5.09 1.22 7.92
C LEU A 25 5.16 2.67 7.39
N CYS A 26 6.37 3.17 7.11
CA CYS A 26 6.59 4.53 6.62
C CYS A 26 6.32 4.70 5.11
N VAL A 27 6.01 3.64 4.35
CA VAL A 27 5.74 3.70 2.89
C VAL A 27 4.72 4.78 2.54
N GLY A 28 3.65 4.92 3.34
CA GLY A 28 2.63 5.94 3.08
C GLY A 28 3.17 7.36 3.09
N LEU A 29 4.12 7.66 3.98
CA LEU A 29 4.77 8.98 4.06
C LEU A 29 5.63 9.25 2.83
N PHE A 30 6.35 8.23 2.33
CA PHE A 30 7.14 8.35 1.11
C PHE A 30 6.26 8.59 -0.13
N VAL A 31 5.13 7.89 -0.22
CA VAL A 31 4.14 8.10 -1.30
C VAL A 31 3.58 9.51 -1.25
N LEU A 32 3.20 9.99 -0.06
CA LEU A 32 2.64 11.31 0.14
C LEU A 32 3.61 12.42 -0.32
N MET A 33 4.91 12.24 -0.08
CA MET A 33 5.95 13.19 -0.50
C MET A 33 5.93 13.46 -2.01
N GLY A 34 5.71 12.44 -2.84
CA GLY A 34 5.55 12.60 -4.29
C GLY A 34 4.15 13.08 -4.69
N ALA A 35 3.12 12.60 -3.98
CA ALA A 35 1.73 12.88 -4.30
C ALA A 35 1.34 14.36 -4.13
N VAL A 36 1.94 15.06 -3.17
CA VAL A 36 1.75 16.51 -2.98
C VAL A 36 2.16 17.30 -4.22
N PHE A 37 3.23 16.90 -4.91
CA PHE A 37 3.64 17.55 -6.16
C PHE A 37 2.76 17.18 -7.35
N ALA A 38 2.27 15.93 -7.40
CA ALA A 38 1.40 15.47 -8.48
C ALA A 38 0.00 16.10 -8.44
N ARG A 39 -0.48 16.49 -7.26
CA ARG A 39 -1.82 17.08 -7.03
C ARG A 39 -1.74 18.30 -6.11
N PRO A 40 -1.34 19.48 -6.61
CA PRO A 40 -1.21 20.68 -5.76
C PRO A 40 -2.55 21.13 -5.15
N GLN A 41 -3.68 20.68 -5.71
CA GLN A 41 -5.03 20.91 -5.18
C GLN A 41 -5.20 20.47 -3.72
N LEU A 42 -4.32 19.60 -3.19
CA LEU A 42 -4.35 19.19 -1.78
C LEU A 42 -3.88 20.28 -0.80
N VAL A 43 -3.11 21.25 -1.28
CA VAL A 43 -2.48 22.26 -0.43
C VAL A 43 -2.83 23.69 -0.85
N VAL A 44 -3.26 23.91 -2.11
CA VAL A 44 -3.49 25.26 -2.64
C VAL A 44 -4.95 25.72 -2.50
N GLU A 45 -5.94 24.87 -2.79
CA GLU A 45 -7.36 25.25 -2.77
C GLU A 45 -8.18 24.30 -1.89
N PRO A 46 -8.32 24.60 -0.58
CA PRO A 46 -9.12 23.77 0.30
C PRO A 46 -10.60 23.83 -0.08
N GLY A 47 -11.20 22.67 -0.34
CA GLY A 47 -12.60 22.59 -0.77
C GLY A 47 -13.06 21.18 -1.09
N VAL A 48 -14.27 21.03 -1.63
CA VAL A 48 -14.86 19.71 -1.95
C VAL A 48 -14.03 18.93 -2.98
N ALA A 49 -13.34 19.66 -3.88
CA ALA A 49 -12.40 19.08 -4.85
C ALA A 49 -11.18 18.41 -4.18
N GLN A 50 -10.78 18.87 -2.98
CA GLN A 50 -9.70 18.28 -2.20
C GLN A 50 -10.04 16.85 -1.76
N LEU A 51 -11.31 16.57 -1.45
CA LEU A 51 -11.75 15.22 -1.04
C LEU A 51 -11.56 14.20 -2.16
N GLY A 52 -11.75 14.61 -3.42
CA GLY A 52 -11.49 13.77 -4.59
C GLY A 52 -10.00 13.46 -4.75
N ALA A 53 -9.14 14.49 -4.65
CA ALA A 53 -7.69 14.31 -4.70
C ALA A 53 -7.17 13.44 -3.53
N PHE A 54 -7.73 13.64 -2.34
CA PHE A 54 -7.41 12.84 -1.16
C PHE A 54 -7.79 11.37 -1.34
N GLY A 55 -9.00 11.10 -1.84
CA GLY A 55 -9.46 9.73 -2.10
C GLY A 55 -8.58 8.99 -3.12
N LEU A 56 -8.15 9.68 -4.17
CA LEU A 56 -7.24 9.12 -5.17
C LEU A 56 -5.87 8.76 -4.58
N ILE A 57 -5.28 9.66 -3.77
CA ILE A 57 -4.00 9.38 -3.11
C ILE A 57 -4.13 8.29 -2.08
N LEU A 58 -5.23 8.27 -1.32
CA LEU A 58 -5.49 7.24 -0.34
C LEU A 58 -5.53 5.87 -1.03
N ALA A 59 -6.27 5.74 -2.13
CA ALA A 59 -6.35 4.50 -2.88
C ALA A 59 -5.00 4.09 -3.51
N GLY A 60 -4.26 5.04 -4.09
CA GLY A 60 -2.91 4.78 -4.61
C GLY A 60 -1.94 4.35 -3.51
N THR A 61 -2.03 4.97 -2.33
CA THR A 61 -1.23 4.62 -1.16
C THR A 61 -1.57 3.23 -0.63
N ILE A 62 -2.86 2.90 -0.50
CA ILE A 62 -3.33 1.56 -0.13
C ILE A 62 -2.82 0.53 -1.13
N GLY A 63 -2.89 0.82 -2.43
CA GLY A 63 -2.40 -0.06 -3.48
C GLY A 63 -0.88 -0.32 -3.39
N ILE A 64 -0.06 0.72 -3.20
CA ILE A 64 1.39 0.57 -2.99
C ILE A 64 1.67 -0.31 -1.77
N VAL A 65 0.99 -0.03 -0.65
CA VAL A 65 1.14 -0.79 0.61
C VAL A 65 0.77 -2.25 0.40
N PHE A 66 -0.36 -2.53 -0.25
CA PHE A 66 -0.81 -3.89 -0.55
C PHE A 66 0.15 -4.62 -1.50
N SER A 67 0.71 -3.94 -2.51
CA SER A 67 1.71 -4.53 -3.39
C SER A 67 2.97 -4.98 -2.62
N LEU A 68 3.36 -4.25 -1.57
CA LEU A 68 4.57 -4.57 -0.80
C LEU A 68 4.31 -5.60 0.32
N GLN A 69 3.10 -5.63 0.87
CA GLN A 69 2.79 -6.43 2.07
C GLN A 69 1.92 -7.66 1.79
N ALA A 70 0.96 -7.58 0.86
CA ALA A 70 -0.03 -8.64 0.67
C ALA A 70 0.53 -9.82 -0.13
N THR A 71 0.26 -11.05 0.31
CA THR A 71 0.54 -12.28 -0.45
C THR A 71 -0.78 -12.80 -1.03
N PHE A 72 -0.93 -12.77 -2.35
CA PHE A 72 -2.14 -13.11 -3.09
C PHE A 72 -2.21 -14.60 -3.46
N SER A 73 -1.09 -15.28 -3.69
CA SER A 73 -1.07 -16.68 -4.14
C SER A 73 0.11 -17.48 -3.58
N GLU A 74 -0.09 -18.79 -3.37
CA GLU A 74 1.00 -19.72 -2.99
C GLU A 74 2.03 -19.89 -4.11
N ARG A 75 1.63 -19.68 -5.37
CA ARG A 75 2.56 -19.67 -6.50
C ARG A 75 3.25 -18.31 -6.60
N ARG A 76 4.54 -18.30 -6.26
CA ARG A 76 5.42 -17.12 -6.22
C ARG A 76 5.38 -16.25 -7.49
N ALA A 77 5.24 -16.86 -8.67
CA ALA A 77 5.13 -16.13 -9.94
C ALA A 77 3.82 -15.35 -10.08
N ARG A 78 2.68 -15.95 -9.69
CA ARG A 78 1.37 -15.27 -9.75
C ARG A 78 1.25 -14.19 -8.69
N ASP A 79 1.81 -14.43 -7.51
CA ASP A 79 1.90 -13.44 -6.46
C ASP A 79 2.71 -12.21 -6.90
N LEU A 80 3.88 -12.43 -7.48
CA LEU A 80 4.72 -11.36 -8.00
C LEU A 80 4.04 -10.61 -9.14
N ALA A 81 3.38 -11.31 -10.07
CA ALA A 81 2.64 -10.67 -11.16
C ALA A 81 1.49 -9.79 -10.65
N ALA A 82 0.70 -10.28 -9.68
CA ALA A 82 -0.37 -9.51 -9.07
C ALA A 82 0.16 -8.27 -8.34
N ARG A 83 1.29 -8.40 -7.61
CA ARG A 83 1.95 -7.28 -6.95
C ARG A 83 2.45 -6.23 -7.94
N ILE A 84 3.17 -6.65 -8.99
CA ILE A 84 3.67 -5.72 -10.02
C ILE A 84 2.51 -5.00 -10.72
N ALA A 85 1.43 -5.71 -11.05
CA ALA A 85 0.24 -5.08 -11.61
C ALA A 85 -0.35 -4.03 -10.65
N LEU A 86 -0.48 -4.36 -9.37
CA LEU A 86 -1.05 -3.47 -8.35
C LEU A 86 -0.16 -2.25 -8.10
N ALA A 87 1.17 -2.42 -8.08
CA ALA A 87 2.13 -1.32 -8.05
C ALA A 87 1.99 -0.41 -9.28
N GLY A 88 1.88 -1.00 -10.48
CA GLY A 88 1.71 -0.27 -11.74
C GLY A 88 0.45 0.58 -11.73
N PHE A 89 -0.71 -0.01 -11.40
CA PHE A 89 -1.97 0.73 -11.31
C PHE A 89 -1.91 1.83 -10.24
N SER A 90 -1.28 1.57 -9.10
CA SER A 90 -1.13 2.57 -8.04
C SER A 90 -0.25 3.76 -8.46
N LEU A 91 0.84 3.50 -9.20
CA LEU A 91 1.66 4.56 -9.79
C LEU A 91 0.87 5.38 -10.81
N VAL A 92 0.07 4.72 -11.65
CA VAL A 92 -0.78 5.43 -12.63
C VAL A 92 -1.77 6.35 -11.90
N VAL A 93 -2.44 5.88 -10.85
CA VAL A 93 -3.35 6.73 -10.05
C VAL A 93 -2.62 7.95 -9.47
N LEU A 94 -1.38 7.78 -9.01
CA LEU A 94 -0.60 8.84 -8.36
C LEU A 94 -0.01 9.85 -9.35
N PHE A 95 0.49 9.41 -10.51
CA PHE A 95 1.26 10.25 -11.43
C PHE A 95 0.48 10.72 -12.67
N HIS A 96 -0.70 10.16 -12.95
CA HIS A 96 -1.40 10.50 -14.18
C HIS A 96 -2.22 11.80 -14.05
N PRO A 97 -2.03 12.82 -14.90
CA PRO A 97 -2.60 14.15 -14.70
C PRO A 97 -4.13 14.20 -14.88
N SER A 98 -4.74 13.29 -15.64
CA SER A 98 -6.19 13.26 -15.85
C SER A 98 -6.94 12.52 -14.73
N THR A 99 -7.91 13.19 -14.11
CA THR A 99 -8.73 12.66 -13.00
C THR A 99 -9.58 11.46 -13.41
N GLU A 100 -10.06 11.40 -14.65
CA GLU A 100 -10.92 10.32 -15.15
C GLU A 100 -10.20 8.97 -15.23
N LEU A 101 -9.01 8.96 -15.82
CA LEU A 101 -8.15 7.76 -15.88
C LEU A 101 -7.68 7.33 -14.48
N ALA A 102 -7.42 8.28 -13.59
CA ALA A 102 -7.07 7.97 -12.20
C ALA A 102 -8.25 7.31 -11.45
N ALA A 103 -9.47 7.80 -11.67
CA ALA A 103 -10.68 7.19 -11.12
C ALA A 103 -10.91 5.77 -11.66
N LEU A 104 -10.71 5.56 -12.97
CA LEU A 104 -10.88 4.24 -13.60
C LEU A 104 -9.81 3.23 -13.12
N ALA A 105 -8.58 3.70 -12.92
CA ALA A 105 -7.50 2.89 -12.35
C ALA A 105 -7.71 2.52 -10.87
N MET A 106 -8.65 3.17 -10.15
CA MET A 106 -9.04 2.72 -8.81
C MET A 106 -9.79 1.39 -8.83
N VAL A 107 -10.55 1.11 -9.89
CA VAL A 107 -11.37 -0.10 -10.01
C VAL A 107 -10.54 -1.39 -9.88
N PRO A 108 -9.45 -1.59 -10.64
CA PRO A 108 -8.62 -2.79 -10.48
C PRO A 108 -7.93 -2.86 -9.12
N ILE A 109 -7.53 -1.72 -8.53
CA ILE A 109 -6.94 -1.67 -7.19
C ILE A 109 -7.96 -2.15 -6.16
N ALA A 110 -9.17 -1.57 -6.16
CA ALA A 110 -10.25 -1.93 -5.25
C ALA A 110 -10.68 -3.40 -5.41
N ALA A 111 -10.75 -3.90 -6.65
CA ALA A 111 -11.08 -5.29 -6.93
C ALA A 111 -10.02 -6.27 -6.37
N LEU A 112 -8.73 -5.99 -6.58
CA LEU A 112 -7.65 -6.84 -6.09
C LEU A 112 -7.53 -6.79 -4.57
N VAL A 113 -7.64 -5.60 -3.97
CA VAL A 113 -7.65 -5.43 -2.51
C VAL A 113 -8.86 -6.13 -1.89
N GLY A 114 -10.05 -5.95 -2.48
CA GLY A 114 -11.28 -6.62 -2.05
C GLY A 114 -11.20 -8.14 -2.16
N TYR A 115 -10.67 -8.67 -3.27
CA TYR A 115 -10.44 -10.10 -3.44
C TYR A 115 -9.50 -10.65 -2.35
N TRP A 116 -8.43 -9.92 -2.04
CA TRP A 116 -7.50 -10.32 -0.98
C TRP A 116 -8.17 -10.30 0.39
N LEU A 117 -8.95 -9.26 0.72
CA LEU A 117 -9.70 -9.17 1.98
C LEU A 117 -10.66 -10.35 2.16
N VAL A 118 -11.42 -10.71 1.12
CA VAL A 118 -12.32 -11.87 1.16
C VAL A 118 -11.53 -13.16 1.35
N LYS A 119 -10.40 -13.33 0.66
CA LYS A 119 -9.54 -14.50 0.83
C LYS A 119 -8.93 -14.59 2.23
N ALA A 120 -8.45 -13.47 2.78
CA ALA A 120 -7.88 -13.40 4.12
C ALA A 120 -8.92 -13.75 5.19
N ARG A 121 -10.15 -13.21 5.06
CA ARG A 121 -11.26 -13.54 5.98
C ARG A 121 -11.64 -15.03 5.93
N LYS A 122 -11.64 -15.64 4.74
CA LYS A 122 -11.88 -17.08 4.61
C LYS A 122 -10.79 -17.93 5.28
N GLY A 123 -9.54 -17.48 5.26
CA GLY A 123 -8.45 -18.14 5.98
C GLY A 123 -8.66 -18.13 7.49
N VAL A 124 -9.04 -16.98 8.05
CA VAL A 124 -9.30 -16.85 9.50
C VAL A 124 -10.51 -17.68 9.93
N ALA A 125 -11.61 -17.67 9.16
CA ALA A 125 -12.79 -18.45 9.48
C ALA A 125 -12.55 -19.98 9.45
N VAL A 126 -11.64 -20.44 8.58
CA VAL A 126 -11.24 -21.86 8.53
C VAL A 126 -10.35 -22.24 9.72
N GLU A 127 -9.50 -21.34 10.21
CA GLU A 127 -8.74 -21.58 11.45
C GLU A 127 -9.65 -21.64 12.68
N GLU A 128 -10.61 -20.71 12.81
CA GLU A 128 -11.58 -20.73 13.91
C GLU A 128 -12.40 -22.03 13.93
N ALA A 129 -12.82 -22.53 12.76
CA ALA A 129 -13.56 -23.79 12.65
C ALA A 129 -12.73 -25.05 12.94
N ARG A 130 -11.39 -24.96 12.94
CA ARG A 130 -10.48 -26.08 13.25
C ARG A 130 -10.01 -26.07 14.71
N ALA A 131 -10.23 -24.97 15.42
CA ALA A 131 -9.92 -24.80 16.83
C ALA A 131 -11.07 -25.21 17.77
N VAL A 132 -12.23 -25.59 17.21
CA VAL A 132 -13.43 -26.12 17.89
C VAL A 132 -13.54 -27.61 17.62
#